data_AF-A0A1V4Z887-F1
#
_entry.id   AF-A0A1V4Z887-F1
#
_cell.length_a   1.000
_cell.length_b   1.000
_cell.length_c   1.000
_cell.angle_alpha   90.00
_cell.angle_beta   90.00
_cell.angle_gamma   90.00
#
_symmetry.space_group_name_H-M   'P 1'
#
loop_
_entity.id
_entity.type
_entity.pdbx_description
1 polymer ?
#
loop_
_entity_poly.entity_id
_entity_poly.type
_entity_poly.pdbx_seq_one_letter_code
_entity_poly.pdbx_strand_id
1 'polypeptide(L)' 'MRIKEWCMYCGECAGVCPRSLIEVRETSLIFDNEECKDCRICIQVCPVQALTSDE' A
#
# COMPACT_ATOMS: atom_id res chain seq x y z
N MET A 1 2.78 -6.39 -4.50
CA MET A 1 2.89 -5.65 -3.21
C MET A 1 2.45 -6.56 -2.09
N ARG A 2 3.29 -6.75 -1.07
CA ARG A 2 2.97 -7.57 0.09
C ARG A 2 2.77 -6.68 1.32
N ILE A 3 1.76 -7.02 2.13
CA ILE A 3 1.39 -6.30 3.35
C ILE A 3 1.81 -7.16 4.55
N LYS A 4 2.57 -6.57 5.46
CA LYS A 4 3.02 -7.23 6.71
C LYS A 4 1.96 -7.08 7.80
N GLU A 5 2.02 -7.96 8.79
CA GLU A 5 1.05 -8.05 9.89
C GLU A 5 0.95 -6.80 10.78
N TRP A 6 2.01 -6.00 10.86
CA TRP A 6 2.02 -4.75 11.63
C TRP A 6 1.54 -3.53 10.83
N CYS A 7 0.89 -3.74 9.67
CA CYS A 7 0.17 -2.68 8.98
C CYS A 7 -0.93 -2.13 9.90
N MET A 8 -0.90 -0.83 10.17
CA MET A 8 -1.85 -0.15 11.05
C MET A 8 -3.00 0.52 10.30
N TYR A 9 -3.19 0.19 9.01
CA TYR A 9 -4.25 0.74 8.16
C TYR A 9 -4.36 2.28 8.20
N CYS A 10 -3.22 2.99 8.24
CA CYS A 10 -3.21 4.46 8.39
C CYS A 10 -3.66 5.24 7.14
N GLY A 11 -3.74 4.60 5.97
CA GLY A 11 -4.21 5.25 4.74
C GLY A 11 -3.16 6.06 3.96
N GLU A 12 -1.94 6.25 4.47
CA GLU A 12 -0.88 7.02 3.80
C GLU A 12 -0.61 6.52 2.36
N CYS A 13 -0.48 5.20 2.22
CA CYS A 13 -0.25 4.53 0.94
C CYS A 13 -1.39 4.77 -0.09
N ALA A 14 -2.65 4.87 0.37
CA ALA A 14 -3.79 5.19 -0.47
C ALA A 14 -3.75 6.66 -0.93
N GLY A 15 -3.39 7.58 -0.04
CA GLY A 15 -3.30 9.01 -0.35
C GLY A 15 -2.21 9.35 -1.37
N VAL A 16 -1.11 8.61 -1.38
CA VAL A 16 0.01 8.86 -2.31
C VAL A 16 -0.07 8.07 -3.60
N CYS A 17 -1.02 7.14 -3.75
CA CYS A 17 -1.13 6.33 -4.95
C CYS A 17 -1.67 7.18 -6.11
N PRO A 18 -0.86 7.49 -7.15
CA PRO A 18 -1.31 8.37 -8.24
C PRO A 18 -2.39 7.75 -9.13
N ARG A 19 -2.57 6.43 -9.02
CA ARG A 19 -3.58 5.65 -9.77
C ARG A 19 -4.76 5.24 -8.87
N SER A 20 -4.77 5.66 -7.60
CA SER A 20 -5.81 5.33 -6.62
C SER A 20 -6.14 3.82 -6.54
N LEU A 21 -5.10 2.97 -6.57
CA LEU A 21 -5.22 1.50 -6.59
C LEU A 21 -5.23 0.86 -5.21
N ILE A 22 -5.18 1.66 -4.15
CA ILE A 22 -5.10 1.20 -2.76
C ILE A 22 -6.31 1.73 -2.02
N GLU A 23 -7.12 0.82 -1.46
CA GLU A 23 -8.24 1.13 -0.58
C GLU A 23 -7.89 0.65 0.84
N VAL A 24 -7.97 1.54 1.81
CA VAL A 24 -7.72 1.23 3.22
C VAL A 24 -9.03 1.32 4.00
N ARG A 25 -9.33 0.27 4.74
CA ARG A 25 -10.48 0.15 5.67
C ARG A 25 -9.96 0.02 7.10
N GLU A 26 -10.87 -0.02 8.07
CA GLU A 26 -10.53 -0.07 9.50
C GLU A 26 -9.56 -1.21 9.87
N THR A 27 -9.68 -2.35 9.20
CA THR A 27 -8.91 -3.58 9.51
C THR A 27 -8.41 -4.31 8.26
N SER A 28 -8.48 -3.68 7.08
CA SER A 28 -8.04 -4.31 5.83
C SER A 28 -7.49 -3.30 4.84
N LEU A 29 -6.65 -3.78 3.94
CA LEU A 29 -6.09 -3.01 2.83
C LEU A 29 -6.28 -3.84 1.57
N ILE A 30 -6.95 -3.24 0.58
CA ILE A 30 -7.19 -3.83 -0.74
C ILE A 30 -6.26 -3.12 -1.73
N PHE A 31 -5.61 -3.89 -2.59
CA PHE A 31 -4.68 -3.38 -3.59
C PHE A 31 -4.94 -4.04 -4.94
N ASP A 32 -5.16 -3.22 -5.95
CA ASP A 32 -5.26 -3.66 -7.34
C ASP A 32 -3.86 -3.74 -7.98
N ASN A 33 -3.42 -4.96 -8.25
CA ASN A 33 -2.12 -5.23 -8.85
C ASN A 33 -2.16 -5.15 -10.39
N GLU A 34 -3.31 -5.35 -11.03
CA GLU A 34 -3.40 -5.40 -12.50
C GLU A 34 -3.03 -4.06 -13.13
N GLU A 35 -3.44 -2.97 -12.48
CA GLU A 35 -3.19 -1.60 -12.95
C GLU A 35 -1.93 -0.97 -12.35
N CYS A 36 -1.22 -1.67 -11.45
CA CYS A 36 -0.01 -1.15 -10.82
C CYS A 36 1.13 -0.98 -11.83
N LYS A 37 1.89 0.10 -11.71
CA LYS A 37 3.08 0.40 -12.54
C LYS A 37 4.38 0.33 -11.75
N ASP A 38 4.37 -0.34 -10.60
CA ASP A 38 5.53 -0.54 -9.72
C ASP A 38 6.33 0.73 -9.41
N CYS A 39 5.63 1.86 -9.20
CA CYS A 39 6.26 3.13 -8.85
C CYS A 39 6.88 3.16 -7.44
N ARG A 40 6.52 2.20 -6.58
CA ARG A 40 7.04 1.99 -5.20
C ARG A 40 6.85 3.15 -4.22
N ILE A 41 6.11 4.19 -4.58
CA ILE A 41 5.85 5.34 -3.71
C ILE A 41 5.15 4.90 -2.41
N CYS A 42 4.14 4.01 -2.50
CA CYS A 42 3.41 3.48 -1.34
C CYS A 42 4.34 2.77 -0.33
N ILE A 43 5.39 2.09 -0.81
CA ILE A 43 6.38 1.42 0.03
C ILE A 43 7.26 2.43 0.76
N GLN A 44 7.72 3.47 0.05
CA GLN A 44 8.62 4.48 0.60
C GLN A 44 7.95 5.35 1.68
N VAL A 45 6.67 5.68 1.51
CA VAL A 45 5.97 6.55 2.47
C VAL A 45 5.46 5.79 3.70
N CYS A 46 5.49 4.46 3.70
CA CYS A 46 4.92 3.68 4.79
C CYS A 46 5.72 3.92 6.09
N PRO A 47 5.15 4.59 7.11
CA PRO A 47 5.90 5.02 8.30
C PRO A 47 6.41 3.83 9.14
N VAL A 48 5.70 2.70 9.06
CA VAL A 48 6.02 1.45 9.76
C VAL A 48 6.66 0.40 8.85
N GLN A 49 6.99 0.75 7.60
CA GLN A 49 7.62 -0.16 6.63
C GLN A 49 6.89 -1.51 6.49
N ALA A 50 5.56 -1.46 6.52
CA ALA A 50 4.67 -2.62 6.43
C ALA A 50 4.41 -3.08 4.98
N LEU A 51 4.83 -2.33 3.97
CA LEU A 51 4.64 -2.65 2.56
C LEU A 51 5.97 -3.05 1.91
N THR A 52 5.98 -4.10 1.08
CA THR A 52 7.17 -4.52 0.32
C THR A 52 6.84 -4.83 -1.14
N SER A 53 7.86 -4.75 -2.00
CA SER A 53 7.77 -5.05 -3.43
C SER A 53 8.06 -6.50 -3.79
N ASP A 54 8.30 -7.37 -2.80
CA ASP A 54 8.56 -8.80 -3.04
C ASP A 54 7.39 -9.42 -3.80
N GLU A 55 7.73 -10.14 -4.87
CA GLU A 55 6.85 -10.95 -5.72
C GLU A 55 5.90 -11.84 -4.90
#